data_AF-A0A3M8EB41-F1
#
_entry.id   AF-A0A3M8EB41-F1
#
_cell.length_a   1.000
_cell.length_b   1.000
_cell.length_c   1.000
_cell.angle_alpha   90.00
_cell.angle_beta   90.00
_cell.angle_gamma   90.00
#
_symmetry.space_group_name_H-M   'P 1'
#
loop_
_entity.id
_entity.type
_entity.pdbx_description
1 polymer ?
#
loop_
_entity_poly.entity_id
_entity_poly.type
_entity_poly.pdbx_seq_one_letter_code
_entity_poly.pdbx_strand_id
1 'polypeptide(L)'
;MVMERGNIAYDRKSKIGFCALDSDDKHVYALYSGKTFEKAGMESHYCEHLLVYNWDGVPIKYYHLEIPLFSMKYDRDNNAIYGIGYNPEGVFVEYHLDD
;
A
#
# COMPACT_ATOMS: atom_id res chain seq x y z
N MET A 1 8.86 -9.22 -24.20
CA MET A 1 7.48 -8.75 -24.41
C MET A 1 6.63 -9.46 -23.36
N VAL A 2 6.11 -8.74 -22.37
CA VAL A 2 5.22 -9.32 -21.36
C VAL A 2 3.84 -9.44 -22.01
N MET A 3 3.27 -10.65 -22.05
CA MET A 3 1.86 -10.83 -22.43
C MET A 3 1.00 -10.33 -21.29
N GLU A 4 0.19 -9.30 -21.51
CA GLU A 4 -0.91 -8.97 -20.61
C GLU A 4 -1.89 -10.14 -20.56
N ARG A 5 -1.96 -10.82 -19.42
CA ARG A 5 -2.97 -11.84 -19.17
C ARG A 5 -4.21 -11.19 -18.55
N GLY A 6 -5.19 -10.92 -19.41
CA GLY A 6 -6.61 -10.83 -19.05
C GLY A 6 -7.05 -9.53 -18.38
N ASN A 7 -8.15 -8.97 -18.88
CA ASN A 7 -8.93 -7.98 -18.16
C ASN A 7 -9.34 -8.59 -16.80
N ILE A 8 -8.92 -7.98 -15.69
CA ILE A 8 -9.42 -8.36 -14.37
C ILE A 8 -10.89 -7.92 -14.32
N ALA A 9 -11.82 -8.87 -14.23
CA ALA A 9 -13.21 -8.56 -13.93
C ALA A 9 -13.30 -8.10 -12.47
N TYR A 10 -13.40 -6.79 -12.25
CA TYR A 10 -13.57 -6.22 -10.91
C TYR A 10 -14.99 -6.50 -10.41
N ASP A 11 -15.11 -7.38 -9.43
CA ASP A 11 -16.33 -7.56 -8.64
C ASP A 11 -16.25 -6.68 -7.38
N ARG A 12 -17.36 -6.10 -6.94
CA ARG A 12 -17.42 -5.29 -5.71
C ARG A 12 -17.06 -6.08 -4.45
N LYS A 13 -17.20 -7.40 -4.51
CA LYS A 13 -16.82 -8.38 -3.47
C LYS A 13 -15.33 -8.69 -3.48
N SER A 14 -14.63 -8.41 -4.59
CA SER A 14 -13.18 -8.52 -4.64
C SER A 14 -12.56 -7.53 -3.67
N LYS A 15 -11.49 -7.96 -3.01
CA LYS A 15 -10.65 -7.05 -2.24
C LYS A 15 -10.02 -6.05 -3.20
N ILE A 16 -9.94 -4.78 -2.78
CA ILE A 16 -9.07 -3.83 -3.48
C ILE A 16 -7.65 -4.39 -3.42
N GLY A 17 -6.94 -4.29 -4.54
CA GLY A 17 -5.54 -4.68 -4.63
C GLY A 17 -4.63 -3.76 -3.80
N PHE A 18 -3.35 -3.72 -4.13
CA PHE A 18 -2.44 -2.77 -3.51
C PHE A 18 -2.75 -1.35 -3.98
N CYS A 19 -2.96 -0.42 -3.03
CA CYS A 19 -3.22 1.00 -3.33
C CYS A 19 -1.99 1.68 -3.92
N ALA A 20 -0.79 1.27 -3.47
CA ALA A 20 0.48 1.80 -3.92
C ALA A 20 1.58 0.76 -3.73
N LEU A 21 2.60 0.86 -4.59
CA LEU A 21 3.81 0.06 -4.53
C LEU A 21 5.02 0.97 -4.71
N ASP A 22 6.08 0.70 -3.96
CA ASP A 22 7.41 1.25 -4.19
C ASP A 22 8.48 0.23 -3.83
N SER A 23 9.74 0.50 -4.15
CA SER A 23 10.81 -0.46 -3.91
C SER A 23 12.18 0.17 -3.72
N ASP A 24 13.05 -0.56 -3.04
CA ASP A 24 14.50 -0.34 -3.06
C ASP A 24 15.22 -1.60 -3.58
N ASP A 25 16.55 -1.64 -3.42
CA ASP A 25 17.36 -2.75 -3.93
C ASP A 25 17.09 -4.09 -3.21
N LYS A 26 16.43 -4.05 -2.05
CA LYS A 26 16.19 -5.22 -1.18
C LYS A 26 14.71 -5.54 -1.03
N HIS A 27 13.85 -4.53 -1.03
CA HIS A 27 12.48 -4.64 -0.60
C HIS A 27 11.47 -4.06 -1.59
N VAL A 28 10.28 -4.66 -1.58
CA VAL A 28 9.06 -4.13 -2.18
C VAL A 28 8.11 -3.74 -1.05
N TYR A 29 7.69 -2.49 -1.06
CA TYR A 29 6.76 -1.90 -0.10
C TYR A 29 5.37 -1.87 -0.74
N ALA A 30 4.41 -2.56 -0.14
CA ALA A 30 3.06 -2.70 -0.66
C ALA A 30 2.02 -2.18 0.32
N LEU A 31 1.31 -1.14 -0.10
CA LEU A 31 0.27 -0.49 0.68
C LEU A 31 -1.08 -1.19 0.43
N TYR A 32 -1.73 -1.68 1.48
CA TYR A 32 -2.89 -2.56 1.41
C TYR A 32 -3.98 -2.19 2.42
N SER A 33 -5.25 -2.36 2.03
CA SER A 33 -6.40 -2.03 2.90
C SER A 33 -7.09 -3.25 3.48
N GLY A 34 -6.99 -4.42 2.84
CA GLY A 34 -7.76 -5.60 3.25
C GLY A 34 -9.26 -5.55 2.93
N LYS A 35 -9.75 -4.41 2.44
CA LYS A 35 -11.17 -4.09 2.35
C LYS A 35 -11.74 -4.38 0.95
N THR A 36 -13.04 -4.63 0.89
CA THR A 36 -13.80 -4.76 -0.35
C THR A 36 -14.62 -3.50 -0.58
N PHE A 37 -14.86 -3.15 -1.85
CA PHE A 37 -15.69 -1.98 -2.16
C PHE A 37 -17.15 -2.18 -1.69
N GLU A 38 -17.67 -3.41 -1.71
CA GLU A 38 -19.01 -3.75 -1.23
C GLU A 38 -19.22 -3.34 0.23
N LYS A 39 -18.23 -3.57 1.09
CA LYS A 39 -18.35 -3.31 2.54
C LYS A 39 -17.93 -1.91 2.93
N ALA A 40 -16.87 -1.38 2.32
CA ALA A 40 -16.21 -0.14 2.76
C ALA A 40 -16.40 1.03 1.78
N GLY A 41 -16.99 0.82 0.60
CA GLY A 41 -17.12 1.87 -0.41
C GLY A 41 -15.77 2.52 -0.74
N MET A 42 -15.72 3.85 -0.69
CA MET A 42 -14.48 4.60 -0.96
C MET A 42 -13.38 4.37 0.09
N GLU A 43 -13.74 4.02 1.33
CA GLU A 43 -12.77 3.67 2.38
C GLU A 43 -12.04 2.36 2.08
N SER A 44 -12.46 1.61 1.07
CA SER A 44 -11.70 0.45 0.59
C SER A 44 -10.33 0.84 0.00
N HIS A 45 -10.12 2.11 -0.33
CA HIS A 45 -8.83 2.68 -0.74
C HIS A 45 -8.03 3.28 0.44
N TYR A 46 -8.55 3.22 1.66
CA TYR A 46 -7.86 3.71 2.86
C TYR A 46 -7.03 2.55 3.41
N CYS A 47 -5.77 2.55 2.98
CA CYS A 47 -4.83 1.47 3.21
C CYS A 47 -4.03 1.74 4.51
N GLU A 48 -4.19 0.85 5.49
CA GLU A 48 -3.60 0.93 6.84
C GLU A 48 -2.56 -0.17 7.10
N HIS A 49 -2.26 -0.98 6.08
CA HIS A 49 -1.27 -2.04 6.14
C HIS A 49 -0.13 -1.73 5.15
N LEU A 50 1.09 -1.62 5.67
CA LEU A 50 2.30 -1.59 4.86
C LEU A 50 2.97 -2.97 4.96
N LEU A 51 2.96 -3.70 3.85
CA LEU A 51 3.58 -5.01 3.74
C LEU A 51 4.94 -4.86 3.06
N VAL A 52 5.99 -5.37 3.69
CA VAL A 52 7.34 -5.34 3.13
C VAL A 52 7.74 -6.74 2.73
N TYR A 53 8.10 -6.92 1.47
CA TYR A 53 8.55 -8.18 0.90
C TYR A 53 9.99 -8.04 0.42
N ASN A 54 10.73 -9.14 0.37
CA ASN A 54 11.91 -9.18 -0.50
C ASN A 54 11.49 -9.41 -1.96
N TRP A 55 12.44 -9.34 -2.87
CA TRP A 55 12.20 -9.54 -4.31
C TRP A 55 11.78 -10.97 -4.69
N ASP A 56 11.96 -11.96 -3.81
CA ASP A 56 11.45 -13.33 -3.98
C ASP A 56 9.98 -13.48 -3.53
N GLY A 57 9.35 -12.40 -3.05
CA GLY A 57 7.97 -12.40 -2.56
C GLY A 57 7.81 -12.95 -1.13
N VAL A 58 8.91 -13.10 -0.38
CA VAL A 58 8.88 -13.51 1.02
C VAL A 58 8.55 -12.27 1.88
N PRO A 59 7.53 -12.33 2.76
CA PRO A 59 7.22 -11.23 3.67
C PRO A 59 8.34 -11.07 4.71
N ILE A 60 8.84 -9.84 4.85
CA ILE A 60 9.94 -9.46 5.75
C ILE A 60 9.40 -8.66 6.95
N LYS A 61 8.57 -7.65 6.71
CA LYS A 61 7.99 -6.80 7.77
C LYS A 61 6.52 -6.48 7.48
N TYR A 62 5.81 -6.14 8.54
CA TYR A 62 4.43 -5.66 8.51
C TYR A 62 4.31 -4.47 9.44
N TYR A 63 3.78 -3.36 8.93
CA TYR A 63 3.44 -2.19 9.73
C TYR A 63 1.95 -1.90 9.62
N HIS A 64 1.37 -1.48 10.74
CA HIS A 64 0.03 -0.93 10.80
C HIS A 64 0.12 0.59 10.94
N LEU A 65 -0.42 1.33 9.97
CA LEU A 65 -0.34 2.78 9.91
C LEU A 65 -1.48 3.40 10.71
N GLU A 66 -1.17 4.39 11.55
CA GLU A 66 -2.19 5.09 12.36
C GLU A 66 -3.13 5.93 11.49
N ILE A 67 -2.60 6.57 10.45
CA ILE A 67 -3.35 7.33 9.46
C ILE A 67 -3.34 6.52 8.16
N PRO A 68 -4.50 6.04 7.68
CA PRO A 68 -4.59 5.33 6.41
C PRO A 68 -4.12 6.20 5.25
N LEU A 69 -3.35 5.60 4.35
CA LEU A 69 -2.81 6.25 3.16
C LEU A 69 -3.54 5.76 1.91
N PHE A 70 -3.60 6.59 0.87
CA PHE A 70 -4.06 6.17 -0.46
C PHE A 70 -2.95 6.15 -1.52
N SER A 71 -1.81 6.80 -1.23
CA SER A 71 -0.59 6.72 -2.02
C SER A 71 0.63 6.83 -1.10
N MET A 72 1.77 6.31 -1.55
CA MET A 72 3.04 6.46 -0.85
C MET A 72 4.24 6.46 -1.80
N LYS A 73 5.36 6.98 -1.31
CA LYS A 73 6.71 6.83 -1.85
C LYS A 73 7.69 6.49 -0.74
N TYR A 74 8.61 5.58 -1.03
CA TYR A 74 9.68 5.21 -0.11
C TYR A 74 10.90 6.09 -0.35
N ASP A 75 11.42 6.66 0.72
CA ASP A 75 12.67 7.40 0.76
C ASP A 75 13.76 6.54 1.40
N ARG A 76 14.71 6.13 0.56
CA ARG A 76 15.85 5.30 0.96
C ARG A 76 16.79 6.04 1.90
N ASP A 77 16.95 7.35 1.75
CA ASP A 77 17.95 8.11 2.50
C ASP A 77 17.52 8.28 3.97
N ASN A 78 16.20 8.34 4.20
CA ASN A 78 15.62 8.52 5.54
C ASN A 78 14.95 7.27 6.11
N ASN A 79 15.00 6.14 5.38
CA ASN A 79 14.27 4.90 5.70
C ASN A 79 12.81 5.19 6.09
N ALA A 80 12.11 5.95 5.25
CA ALA A 80 10.79 6.47 5.54
C ALA A 80 9.84 6.29 4.37
N ILE A 81 8.53 6.19 4.65
CA ILE A 81 7.51 6.38 3.63
C ILE A 81 6.85 7.75 3.79
N TYR A 82 6.66 8.41 2.67
CA TYR A 82 5.87 9.64 2.55
C TYR A 82 4.60 9.33 1.79
N GLY A 83 3.45 9.74 2.30
CA GLY A 83 2.18 9.44 1.68
C GLY A 83 1.15 10.53 1.87
N ILE A 84 0.05 10.38 1.14
CA ILE A 84 -1.13 11.20 1.34
C ILE A 84 -2.16 10.34 2.06
N GLY A 85 -2.54 10.80 3.25
CA GLY A 85 -3.56 10.22 4.10
C GLY A 85 -4.82 11.05 4.14
N TYR A 86 -5.82 10.55 4.85
CA TYR A 86 -7.08 11.25 5.06
C TYR A 86 -7.44 11.29 6.54
N ASN A 87 -7.53 12.50 7.11
CA ASN A 87 -7.99 12.71 8.48
C ASN A 87 -8.33 14.19 8.76
N PRO A 88 -9.60 14.61 8.86
CA PRO A 88 -10.72 14.45 7.91
C PRO A 88 -10.54 15.22 6.59
N GLU A 89 -9.36 15.82 6.37
CA GLU A 89 -8.93 16.39 5.09
C GLU A 89 -7.71 15.63 4.58
N GLY A 90 -7.29 15.90 3.33
CA GLY A 90 -6.07 15.33 2.78
C GLY A 90 -4.86 15.83 3.56
N VAL A 91 -4.10 14.90 4.15
CA VAL A 91 -2.90 15.22 4.94
C VAL A 91 -1.67 14.57 4.31
N PHE A 92 -0.54 15.26 4.36
CA PHE A 92 0.75 14.65 4.04
C PHE A 92 1.32 14.02 5.30
N VAL A 93 1.73 12.76 5.21
CA VAL A 93 2.16 11.94 6.36
C VAL A 93 3.53 11.33 6.06
N GLU A 94 4.35 11.26 7.09
CA GLU A 94 5.65 10.61 7.10
C GLU A 94 5.66 9.50 8.15
N TYR A 95 6.19 8.33 7.79
CA TYR A 95 6.46 7.23 8.71
C TYR A 95 7.90 6.77 8.55
N HIS A 96 8.71 6.87 9.60
CA HIS A 96 10.01 6.20 9.66
C HIS A 96 9.81 4.72 9.92
N LEU A 97 10.54 3.89 9.17
CA LEU A 97 10.53 2.44 9.30
C LEU A 97 11.67 2.00 10.19
N ASP A 98 11.50 0.82 10.81
CA ASP A 98 12.58 0.20 11.57
C ASP A 98 13.68 -0.31 10.62
N ASP A 99 14.93 -0.32 11.08
CA ASP A 99 16.08 -0.91 10.37
C ASP A 99 15.92 -2.43 10.14
#